data_AF-A0A914XP83-F1
#
_entry.id   AF-A0A914XP83-F1
#
_cell.length_a   1.000
_cell.length_b   1.000
_cell.length_c   1.000
_cell.angle_alpha   90.00
_cell.angle_beta   90.00
_cell.angle_gamma   90.00
#
_symmetry.space_group_name_H-M   'P 1'
#
loop_
_entity.id
_entity.type
_entity.pdbx_description
1 polymer ?
#
loop_
_entity_poly.entity_id
_entity_poly.type
_entity_poly.pdbx_seq_one_letter_code
_entity_poly.pdbx_strand_id
1 'polypeptide(L)'
;MDRCLVRWLLSAVAIIACVESHGSPADFDFIGSSHWAQSYRQTCENPPTRYHENPSLLCYRRFVRLSPVDIEVLSRFPLLLHYHKLITADNARSFVRMAEARTITEQLVVQDDNPKIHQTHDSRRANGTWMRHEEEGIVRTLYRQVQERLALNLRAAEDWQVLRLYWSPSRAFYDKYSF
;
A
#
# COMPACT_ATOMS: atom_id res chain seq x y z
N MET A 1 7.19 -11.30 32.00
CA MET A 1 7.95 -12.47 32.50
C MET A 1 8.34 -13.32 31.31
N ASP A 2 9.54 -13.07 30.82
CA ASP A 2 10.15 -13.70 29.65
C ASP A 2 10.53 -15.15 29.94
N ARG A 3 10.23 -16.07 29.01
CA ARG A 3 10.98 -17.33 28.86
C ARG A 3 11.00 -17.78 27.39
N CYS A 4 12.04 -17.37 26.66
CA CYS A 4 12.52 -18.11 25.49
C CYS A 4 13.26 -19.36 25.97
N LEU A 5 12.71 -20.55 25.72
CA LEU A 5 13.36 -21.83 26.00
C LEU A 5 14.27 -22.20 24.82
N VAL A 6 15.58 -22.07 25.01
CA VAL A 6 16.61 -22.56 24.08
C VAL A 6 16.97 -23.99 24.47
N ARG A 7 16.64 -24.96 23.61
CA ARG A 7 17.22 -26.32 23.68
C ARG A 7 18.11 -26.53 22.46
N TRP A 8 19.39 -26.73 22.73
CA TRP A 8 20.42 -27.07 21.76
C TRP A 8 20.30 -28.54 21.35
N LEU A 9 20.23 -28.82 20.05
CA LEU A 9 20.77 -30.03 19.42
C LEU A 9 20.88 -29.80 17.89
N LEU A 10 22.14 -29.58 17.46
CA LEU A 10 22.79 -29.87 16.18
C LEU A 10 22.01 -29.78 14.84
N SER A 11 22.52 -28.90 13.98
CA SER A 11 22.45 -28.92 12.51
C SER A 11 21.14 -28.50 11.83
N ALA A 12 20.97 -27.18 11.66
CA ALA A 12 20.62 -26.49 10.40
C ALA A 12 19.97 -25.13 10.71
N VAL A 13 20.65 -24.05 10.32
CA VAL A 13 20.09 -22.72 10.03
C VAL A 13 18.93 -22.28 10.93
N ALA A 14 19.25 -21.80 12.14
CA ALA A 14 18.31 -21.02 12.94
C ALA A 14 18.30 -19.57 12.41
N ILE A 15 17.40 -19.25 11.49
CA ILE A 15 17.03 -17.86 11.22
C ILE A 15 16.20 -17.40 12.42
N ILE A 16 16.83 -16.67 13.33
CA ILE A 16 16.13 -15.93 14.39
C ILE A 16 15.46 -14.74 13.69
N ALA A 17 14.21 -14.90 13.29
CA ALA A 17 13.35 -13.78 12.91
C ALA A 17 12.51 -13.38 14.14
N CYS A 18 13.15 -12.79 15.15
CA CYS A 18 12.45 -11.90 16.06
C CYS A 18 12.34 -10.54 15.38
N VAL A 19 11.38 -10.41 14.46
CA VAL A 19 10.91 -9.07 14.07
C VAL A 19 9.89 -8.68 15.13
N GLU A 20 10.35 -8.06 16.19
CA GLU A 20 9.47 -7.31 17.07
C GLU A 20 8.86 -6.17 16.25
N SER A 21 7.58 -6.32 15.91
CA SER A 21 6.77 -5.22 15.40
C SER A 21 6.54 -4.22 16.54
N HIS A 22 7.48 -3.31 16.75
CA HIS A 22 7.37 -2.18 17.68
C HIS A 22 6.48 -1.04 17.13
N GLY A 23 5.46 -1.38 16.34
CA GLY A 23 4.38 -0.47 16.03
C GLY A 23 3.18 -0.83 16.90
N SER A 24 2.92 -0.05 17.96
CA SER A 24 1.59 -0.01 18.55
C SER A 24 0.61 0.29 17.41
N PRO A 25 -0.43 -0.53 17.18
CA PRO A 25 -1.46 -0.15 16.24
C PRO A 25 -2.12 1.07 16.87
N ALA A 26 -1.76 2.26 16.42
CA ALA A 26 -2.73 3.34 16.47
C ALA A 26 -3.94 2.77 15.75
N ASP A 27 -5.05 2.68 16.48
CA ASP A 27 -6.31 2.01 16.15
C ASP A 27 -6.96 2.73 14.96
N PHE A 28 -6.31 2.62 13.80
CA PHE A 28 -6.85 3.08 12.54
C PHE A 28 -7.80 2.00 12.08
N ASP A 29 -9.07 2.21 12.42
CA ASP A 29 -10.16 1.43 11.90
C ASP A 29 -10.06 1.44 10.37
N PHE A 30 -9.75 0.28 9.79
CA PHE A 30 -9.59 0.14 8.36
C PHE A 30 -10.92 0.56 7.71
N ILE A 31 -10.89 1.65 6.93
CA ILE A 31 -12.09 2.29 6.32
C ILE A 31 -12.88 1.33 5.40
N GLY A 32 -12.36 0.13 5.14
CA GLY A 32 -13.04 -0.96 4.43
C GLY A 32 -13.56 -2.11 5.30
N SER A 33 -13.56 -2.02 6.62
CA SER A 33 -13.96 -3.13 7.51
C SER A 33 -15.40 -3.61 7.24
N SER A 34 -16.28 -2.72 6.79
CA SER A 34 -17.64 -3.01 6.32
C SER A 34 -17.69 -3.84 5.03
N HIS A 35 -16.66 -3.72 4.18
CA HIS A 35 -16.60 -4.38 2.87
C HIS A 35 -15.76 -5.66 2.90
N TRP A 36 -14.85 -5.80 3.87
CA TRP A 36 -13.92 -6.94 3.96
C TRP A 36 -13.84 -7.50 5.38
N ALA A 37 -14.29 -8.75 5.54
CA ALA A 37 -14.10 -9.47 6.79
C ALA A 37 -12.60 -9.62 7.08
N GLN A 38 -12.23 -9.58 8.36
CA GLN A 38 -10.82 -9.69 8.79
C GLN A 38 -10.19 -11.01 8.34
N SER A 39 -10.97 -12.08 8.22
CA SER A 39 -10.49 -13.38 7.73
C SER A 39 -9.98 -13.35 6.29
N TYR A 40 -10.46 -12.42 5.45
CA TYR A 40 -9.98 -12.23 4.07
C TYR A 40 -8.86 -11.18 3.98
N ARG A 41 -8.42 -10.64 5.12
CA ARG A 41 -7.30 -9.71 5.25
C ARG A 41 -6.16 -10.48 5.94
N GLN A 42 -4.91 -10.21 5.56
CA GLN A 42 -3.72 -10.81 6.17
C GLN A 42 -3.55 -12.32 5.90
N THR A 43 -4.12 -12.87 4.83
CA THR A 43 -3.92 -14.27 4.41
C THR A 43 -2.44 -14.62 4.19
N CYS A 44 -1.59 -13.63 3.89
CA CYS A 44 -0.14 -13.81 3.80
C CYS A 44 0.58 -13.87 5.16
N GLU A 45 0.06 -13.19 6.18
CA GLU A 45 0.67 -13.15 7.53
C GLU A 45 0.13 -14.27 8.41
N ASN A 46 -1.17 -14.53 8.29
CA ASN A 46 -1.93 -15.54 9.01
C ASN A 46 -2.59 -16.48 8.00
N PRO A 47 -1.81 -17.37 7.35
CA PRO A 47 -2.38 -18.34 6.43
C PRO A 47 -3.42 -19.18 7.19
N PRO A 48 -4.64 -19.30 6.67
CA PRO A 48 -5.70 -19.98 7.40
C PRO A 48 -5.33 -21.47 7.55
N THR A 49 -5.62 -22.05 8.72
CA THR A 49 -5.35 -23.48 8.99
C THR A 49 -6.20 -24.42 8.13
N ARG A 50 -7.31 -23.91 7.58
CA ARG A 50 -8.10 -24.54 6.52
C ARG A 50 -8.13 -23.57 5.35
N TYR A 51 -7.85 -24.05 4.13
CA TYR A 51 -8.08 -23.29 2.91
C TYR A 51 -9.40 -22.52 3.02
N HIS A 52 -9.37 -21.20 2.87
CA HIS A 52 -10.59 -20.40 2.86
C HIS A 52 -11.62 -21.08 1.95
N GLU A 53 -12.90 -20.99 2.32
CA GLU A 53 -14.02 -21.54 1.53
C GLU A 53 -13.99 -21.09 0.07
N ASN A 54 -13.28 -19.98 -0.21
CA ASN A 54 -12.98 -19.54 -1.55
C ASN A 54 -11.48 -19.73 -1.90
N PRO A 55 -11.11 -20.77 -2.68
CA PRO A 55 -9.73 -21.02 -3.12
C PRO A 55 -9.21 -19.95 -4.09
N SER A 56 -10.01 -18.94 -4.42
CA SER A 56 -9.65 -17.88 -5.34
C SER A 56 -9.20 -16.57 -4.65
N LEU A 57 -9.26 -16.51 -3.32
CA LEU A 57 -8.79 -15.39 -2.49
C LEU A 57 -7.61 -15.86 -1.61
N LEU A 58 -6.49 -16.15 -2.27
CA LEU A 58 -5.29 -16.71 -1.64
C LEU A 58 -4.13 -15.70 -1.62
N CYS A 59 -3.17 -15.98 -0.75
CA CYS A 59 -1.85 -15.37 -0.82
C CYS A 59 -0.94 -16.13 -1.79
N TYR A 60 -0.27 -15.39 -2.66
CA TYR A 60 0.74 -15.89 -3.59
C TYR A 60 2.11 -15.32 -3.23
N ARG A 61 3.13 -16.18 -3.15
CA ARG A 61 4.52 -15.77 -2.98
C ARG A 61 5.29 -15.99 -4.27
N ARG A 62 5.92 -14.94 -4.79
CA ARG A 62 6.89 -15.02 -5.89
C ARG A 62 8.23 -14.46 -5.47
N PHE A 63 9.32 -14.91 -6.09
CA PHE A 63 10.66 -14.42 -5.80
C PHE A 63 11.16 -13.53 -6.93
N VAL A 64 11.59 -12.31 -6.59
CA VAL A 64 12.23 -11.38 -7.51
C VAL A 64 13.66 -11.16 -7.01
N ARG A 65 14.65 -11.66 -7.76
CA ARG A 65 16.09 -11.58 -7.40
C ARG A 65 16.35 -11.96 -5.93
N LEU A 66 15.76 -13.07 -5.47
CA LEU A 66 15.84 -13.62 -4.10
C LEU A 66 15.01 -12.88 -3.03
N SER A 67 14.37 -11.75 -3.35
CA SER A 67 13.39 -11.14 -2.44
C SER A 67 12.02 -11.78 -2.63
N PRO A 68 11.36 -12.30 -1.58
CA PRO A 68 9.96 -12.69 -1.67
C PRO A 68 9.10 -11.45 -1.90
N VAL A 69 8.06 -11.61 -2.72
CA VAL A 69 6.98 -10.67 -2.94
C VAL A 69 5.69 -11.43 -2.68
N ASP A 70 5.00 -11.02 -1.62
CA ASP A 70 3.74 -11.60 -1.19
C ASP A 70 2.59 -10.78 -1.76
N ILE A 71 1.65 -11.46 -2.39
CA ILE A 71 0.52 -10.88 -3.12
C ILE A 71 -0.75 -11.52 -2.62
N GLU A 72 -1.62 -10.72 -2.01
CA GLU A 72 -2.90 -11.16 -1.49
C GLU A 72 -4.02 -10.76 -2.45
N VAL A 73 -4.86 -11.71 -2.85
CA VAL A 73 -6.03 -11.44 -3.69
C VAL A 73 -7.22 -11.10 -2.80
N LEU A 74 -7.61 -9.82 -2.77
CA LEU A 74 -8.72 -9.33 -1.95
C LEU A 74 -10.07 -9.41 -2.68
N SER A 75 -10.06 -9.31 -4.02
CA SER A 75 -11.24 -9.51 -4.87
C SER A 75 -10.82 -9.88 -6.29
N ARG A 76 -11.69 -10.59 -7.01
CA ARG A 76 -11.49 -10.91 -8.44
C ARG A 76 -12.32 -10.01 -9.37
N PHE A 77 -13.43 -9.50 -8.87
CA PHE A 77 -14.35 -8.67 -9.63
C PHE A 77 -14.86 -7.53 -8.74
N PRO A 78 -14.24 -6.33 -8.81
CA PRO A 78 -13.05 -6.00 -9.59
C PRO A 78 -11.79 -6.69 -9.03
N LEU A 79 -10.76 -6.87 -9.88
CA LEU A 79 -9.49 -7.44 -9.43
C LEU A 79 -8.80 -6.48 -8.45
N LEU A 80 -8.67 -6.90 -7.20
CA LEU A 80 -8.01 -6.15 -6.15
C LEU A 80 -6.88 -7.00 -5.55
N LEU A 81 -5.65 -6.50 -5.70
CA LEU A 81 -4.44 -7.16 -5.24
C LEU A 81 -3.75 -6.29 -4.20
N HIS A 82 -3.31 -6.90 -3.11
CA HIS A 82 -2.50 -6.26 -2.09
C HIS A 82 -1.07 -6.81 -2.14
N TYR A 83 -0.12 -5.95 -2.53
CA TYR A 83 1.30 -6.28 -2.56
C TYR A 83 1.94 -5.94 -1.22
N HIS A 84 2.26 -6.97 -0.45
CA HIS A 84 2.89 -6.82 0.85
C HIS A 84 4.34 -6.40 0.71
N LYS A 85 4.77 -5.42 1.52
CA LYS A 85 6.15 -4.92 1.60
C LYS A 85 6.73 -4.58 0.21
N LEU A 86 5.90 -4.01 -0.67
CA LEU A 86 6.28 -3.65 -2.04
C LEU A 86 7.54 -2.76 -2.04
N ILE A 87 7.57 -1.79 -1.13
CA ILE A 87 8.68 -0.88 -0.85
C ILE A 87 9.08 -0.99 0.62
N THR A 88 10.36 -0.75 0.93
CA THR A 88 10.83 -0.68 2.32
C THR A 88 10.39 0.63 2.97
N ALA A 89 10.23 0.64 4.30
CA ALA A 89 9.87 1.84 5.04
C ALA A 89 10.87 3.00 4.85
N ASP A 90 12.17 2.73 4.74
CA ASP A 90 13.19 3.76 4.49
C ASP A 90 13.06 4.42 3.11
N ASN A 91 12.87 3.61 2.06
CA ASN A 91 12.61 4.13 0.72
C ASN A 91 11.33 4.96 0.68
N ALA A 92 10.26 4.50 1.35
CA ALA A 92 9.01 5.25 1.45
C ALA A 92 9.21 6.62 2.12
N ARG A 93 9.88 6.65 3.28
CA ARG A 93 10.22 7.90 4.00
C ARG A 93 11.07 8.84 3.15
N SER A 94 12.08 8.31 2.46
CA SER A 94 12.98 9.11 1.62
C SER A 94 12.24 9.71 0.41
N PHE A 95 11.34 8.95 -0.19
CA PHE A 95 10.48 9.42 -1.29
C PHE A 95 9.50 10.50 -0.83
N VAL A 96 8.85 10.31 0.33
CA VAL A 96 7.95 11.32 0.91
C VAL A 96 8.72 12.61 1.20
N ARG A 97 9.90 12.55 1.82
CA ARG A 97 10.74 13.74 2.05
C ARG A 97 11.09 14.48 0.76
N MET A 98 11.35 13.76 -0.33
CA MET A 98 11.62 14.36 -1.63
C MET A 98 10.36 15.03 -2.20
N ALA A 99 9.20 14.41 -2.05
CA ALA A 99 7.92 15.00 -2.46
C ALA A 99 7.57 16.25 -1.63
N GLU A 100 7.86 16.26 -0.33
CA GLU A 100 7.65 17.41 0.56
C GLU A 100 8.56 18.61 0.23
N ALA A 101 9.74 18.35 -0.33
CA ALA A 101 10.62 19.40 -0.81
C ALA A 101 10.11 20.09 -2.09
N ARG A 102 9.06 19.54 -2.73
CA ARG A 102 8.43 20.14 -3.91
C ARG A 102 7.29 21.05 -3.50
N THR A 103 6.92 21.93 -4.42
CA THR A 103 5.67 22.69 -4.30
C THR A 103 4.50 21.71 -4.41
N ILE A 104 3.73 21.61 -3.32
CA ILE A 104 2.49 20.85 -3.27
C ILE A 104 1.34 21.85 -3.44
N THR A 105 0.53 21.66 -4.48
CA THR A 105 -0.59 22.54 -4.81
C THR A 105 -1.91 21.81 -4.61
N GLU A 106 -2.98 22.55 -4.33
CA GLU A 106 -4.33 21.98 -4.31
C GLU A 106 -4.65 21.36 -5.68
N GLN A 107 -5.14 20.12 -5.67
CA GLN A 107 -5.51 19.45 -6.91
C GLN A 107 -6.84 19.97 -7.42
N LEU A 108 -6.82 20.46 -8.65
CA LEU A 108 -8.00 20.89 -9.37
C LEU A 108 -8.55 19.72 -10.18
N VAL A 109 -9.87 19.63 -10.26
CA VAL A 109 -10.56 18.76 -11.22
C VAL A 109 -10.84 19.52 -12.50
N VAL A 110 -10.93 18.79 -13.59
CA VAL A 110 -11.39 19.33 -14.86
C VAL A 110 -12.91 19.42 -14.82
N GLN A 111 -13.49 20.51 -15.31
CA GLN A 111 -14.94 20.68 -15.40
C GLN A 111 -15.50 19.78 -16.51
N ASP A 112 -16.59 19.07 -16.24
CA ASP A 112 -17.17 18.08 -17.18
C ASP A 112 -17.60 18.69 -18.53
N ASP A 113 -18.00 19.96 -18.51
CA ASP A 113 -18.48 20.73 -19.66
C ASP A 113 -17.37 21.44 -20.44
N ASN A 114 -16.19 21.64 -19.84
CA ASN A 114 -15.07 22.28 -20.49
C ASN A 114 -13.72 21.77 -19.98
N PRO A 115 -12.99 20.97 -20.78
CA PRO A 115 -11.74 20.37 -20.37
C PRO A 115 -10.60 21.37 -20.11
N LYS A 116 -10.80 22.67 -20.42
CA LYS A 116 -9.84 23.75 -20.19
C LYS A 116 -10.04 24.46 -18.85
N ILE A 117 -11.14 24.22 -18.15
CA ILE A 117 -11.43 24.85 -16.87
C ILE A 117 -11.07 23.88 -15.75
N HIS A 118 -10.18 24.34 -14.89
CA HIS A 118 -9.76 23.61 -13.69
C HIS A 118 -10.40 24.27 -12.47
N GLN A 119 -11.13 23.49 -11.68
CA GLN A 119 -11.82 23.98 -10.48
C GLN A 119 -11.56 23.07 -9.28
N THR A 120 -11.71 23.60 -8.08
CA THR A 120 -11.72 22.81 -6.85
C THR A 120 -13.03 22.02 -6.76
N HIS A 121 -12.99 20.76 -6.33
CA HIS A 121 -14.19 19.92 -6.17
C HIS A 121 -14.30 19.38 -4.75
N ASP A 122 -15.51 19.45 -4.19
CA ASP A 122 -15.74 19.08 -2.78
C ASP A 122 -15.43 17.62 -2.46
N SER A 123 -15.51 16.71 -3.45
CA SER A 123 -15.20 15.29 -3.24
C SER A 123 -13.70 14.95 -3.28
N ARG A 124 -12.82 15.82 -3.79
CA ARG A 124 -11.37 15.56 -3.90
C ARG A 124 -10.58 16.73 -3.31
N ARG A 125 -10.47 16.76 -1.99
CA ARG A 125 -9.63 17.71 -1.26
C ARG A 125 -8.27 17.09 -0.95
N ALA A 126 -7.39 17.11 -1.94
CA ALA A 126 -6.02 16.65 -1.80
C ALA A 126 -5.07 17.72 -2.34
N ASN A 127 -3.99 18.00 -1.60
CA ASN A 127 -2.87 18.71 -2.18
C ASN A 127 -1.95 17.67 -2.82
N GLY A 128 -1.40 17.94 -3.99
CA GLY A 128 -0.56 16.99 -4.68
C GLY A 128 0.61 17.62 -5.40
N THR A 129 1.53 16.75 -5.79
CA THR A 129 2.64 17.07 -6.68
C THR A 129 2.90 15.88 -7.60
N TRP A 130 3.63 16.14 -8.68
CA TRP A 130 4.00 15.11 -9.65
C TRP A 130 5.52 14.91 -9.64
N MET A 131 5.98 13.67 -9.82
CA MET A 131 7.41 13.35 -9.94
C MET A 131 7.65 12.38 -11.10
N ARG A 132 8.66 12.67 -11.92
CA ARG A 132 8.94 11.86 -13.11
C ARG A 132 9.51 10.50 -12.71
N HIS A 133 9.06 9.43 -13.36
CA HIS A 133 9.58 8.08 -13.08
C HIS A 133 11.11 7.97 -13.17
N GLU A 134 11.71 8.69 -14.12
CA GLU A 134 13.14 8.62 -14.41
C GLU A 134 13.98 9.62 -13.61
N GLU A 135 13.37 10.38 -12.72
CA GLU A 135 14.06 11.34 -11.87
C GLU A 135 15.10 10.68 -10.97
N GLU A 136 16.22 11.36 -10.76
CA GLU A 136 17.36 10.80 -10.04
C GLU A 136 17.08 10.42 -8.58
N GLY A 137 18.00 9.66 -7.98
CA GLY A 137 17.92 9.26 -6.58
C GLY A 137 16.79 8.26 -6.28
N ILE A 138 16.00 8.57 -5.24
CA ILE A 138 15.02 7.63 -4.68
C ILE A 138 13.84 7.38 -5.62
N VAL A 139 13.45 8.36 -6.45
CA VAL A 139 12.29 8.25 -7.34
C VAL A 139 12.51 7.17 -8.41
N ARG A 140 13.61 7.25 -9.17
CA ARG A 140 14.01 6.20 -10.13
C ARG A 140 14.26 4.85 -9.46
N THR A 141 14.82 4.85 -8.26
CA THR A 141 15.07 3.60 -7.50
C THR A 141 13.75 2.89 -7.19
N LEU A 142 12.75 3.64 -6.71
CA LEU A 142 11.42 3.11 -6.44
C LEU A 142 10.70 2.69 -7.71
N TYR A 143 10.78 3.47 -8.79
CA TYR A 143 10.18 3.09 -10.08
C TYR A 143 10.70 1.74 -10.57
N ARG A 144 12.03 1.54 -10.56
CA ARG A 144 12.63 0.24 -10.94
C ARG A 144 12.20 -0.89 -10.00
N GLN A 145 12.21 -0.65 -8.69
CA GLN A 145 11.78 -1.63 -7.70
C GLN A 145 10.32 -2.04 -7.92
N VAL A 146 9.43 -1.08 -8.14
CA VAL A 146 8.00 -1.33 -8.37
C VAL A 146 7.79 -2.03 -9.71
N GLN A 147 8.50 -1.65 -10.77
CA GLN A 147 8.41 -2.32 -12.07
C GLN A 147 8.87 -3.78 -12.01
N GLU A 148 9.91 -4.10 -11.23
CA GLU A 148 10.37 -5.48 -11.04
C GLU A 148 9.39 -6.29 -10.18
N ARG A 149 8.77 -5.64 -9.18
CA ARG A 149 7.91 -6.28 -8.17
C ARG A 149 6.43 -6.31 -8.53
N LEU A 150 5.97 -5.52 -9.49
CA LEU A 150 4.65 -5.68 -10.10
C LEU A 150 4.75 -6.64 -11.29
N ALA A 151 3.66 -7.36 -11.56
CA ALA A 151 3.52 -8.18 -12.77
C ALA A 151 2.99 -7.35 -13.96
N LEU A 152 3.36 -6.07 -14.04
CA LEU A 152 2.80 -5.09 -14.98
C LEU A 152 3.91 -4.32 -15.71
N ASN A 153 3.65 -3.96 -16.96
CA ASN A 153 4.52 -3.10 -17.73
C ASN A 153 4.18 -1.63 -17.47
N LEU A 154 5.05 -0.93 -16.72
CA LEU A 154 4.84 0.47 -16.34
C LEU A 154 5.44 1.47 -17.34
N ARG A 155 5.88 1.05 -18.53
CA ARG A 155 6.48 1.96 -19.53
C ARG A 155 5.53 3.05 -20.00
N ALA A 156 4.23 2.73 -20.09
CA ALA A 156 3.18 3.67 -20.48
C ALA A 156 2.45 4.27 -19.27
N ALA A 157 2.93 4.03 -18.05
CA ALA A 157 2.31 4.58 -16.85
C ALA A 157 2.59 6.08 -16.78
N GLU A 158 1.60 6.83 -16.30
CA GLU A 158 1.76 8.24 -15.92
C GLU A 158 2.77 8.40 -14.80
N ASP A 159 3.40 9.56 -14.73
CA ASP A 159 4.32 9.94 -13.65
C ASP A 159 3.72 9.75 -12.25
N TRP A 160 4.57 9.71 -11.23
CA TRP A 160 4.11 9.58 -9.85
C TRP A 160 3.23 10.75 -9.45
N GLN A 161 1.97 10.47 -9.10
CA GLN A 161 1.11 11.41 -8.41
C GLN A 161 1.21 11.19 -6.90
N VAL A 162 1.77 12.16 -6.18
CA VAL A 162 1.83 12.12 -4.71
C VAL A 162 0.76 13.01 -4.15
N LEU A 163 -0.06 12.44 -3.26
CA LEU A 163 -1.20 13.12 -2.65
C LEU A 163 -1.00 13.24 -1.15
N ARG A 164 -1.24 14.44 -0.63
CA ARG A 164 -1.39 14.74 0.78
C ARG A 164 -2.86 14.99 1.07
N LEU A 165 -3.45 14.06 1.81
CA LEU A 165 -4.82 14.17 2.28
C LEU A 165 -4.85 14.92 3.61
N TYR A 166 -5.79 15.85 3.74
CA TYR A 166 -6.07 16.52 5.00
C TYR A 166 -7.37 15.95 5.56
N TRP A 167 -7.34 15.58 6.84
CA TRP A 167 -8.57 15.27 7.55
C TRP A 167 -9.32 16.57 7.85
N SER A 168 -10.48 16.77 7.21
CA SER A 168 -11.41 17.84 7.54
C SER A 168 -12.56 17.25 8.35
N PRO A 169 -12.81 17.70 9.60
CA PRO A 169 -13.95 17.27 10.42
C PRO A 169 -15.32 17.71 9.88
N SER A 170 -15.41 18.26 8.66
CA SER A 170 -16.68 18.69 8.07
C SER A 170 -17.59 17.48 7.78
N ARG A 171 -18.58 17.32 8.65
CA ARG A 171 -19.67 16.31 8.78
C ARG A 171 -20.34 15.74 7.52
N ALA A 172 -20.05 16.19 6.31
CA ALA A 172 -20.88 15.88 5.14
C ALA A 172 -20.62 14.52 4.46
N PHE A 173 -19.54 13.80 4.79
CA PHE A 173 -19.24 12.52 4.12
C PHE A 173 -20.02 11.33 4.69
N TYR A 174 -20.42 11.40 5.96
CA TYR A 174 -21.17 10.31 6.61
C TYR A 174 -22.67 10.32 6.29
N ASP A 175 -23.24 11.47 5.91
CA ASP A 175 -24.68 11.57 5.63
C ASP A 175 -25.09 10.98 4.26
N LYS A 176 -24.13 10.70 3.35
CA LYS A 176 -24.43 10.24 1.99
C LYS A 176 -24.35 8.72 1.78
N TYR A 177 -23.82 7.96 2.74
CA TYR A 177 -23.63 6.51 2.61
C TYR A 177 -24.20 5.69 3.78
N SER A 178 -25.13 6.28 4.54
CA SER A 178 -25.99 5.54 5.46
C SER A 178 -27.06 4.80 4.65
N PHE A 179 -26.84 3.53 4.36
CA PHE A 179 -27.89 2.56 4.03
C PHE A 179 -28.22 1.72 5.26
#